data_AF-A0ABC9PAN5-F1
#
_entry.id   AF-A0ABC9PAN5-F1
#
_cell.length_a   1.000
_cell.length_b   1.000
_cell.length_c   1.000
_cell.angle_alpha   90.00
_cell.angle_beta   90.00
_cell.angle_gamma   90.00
#
_symmetry.space_group_name_H-M   'P 1'
#
loop_
_entity.id
_entity.type
_entity.pdbx_description
1 polymer ?
#
loop_
_entity_poly.entity_id
_entity_poly.type
_entity_poly.pdbx_seq_one_letter_code
_entity_poly.pdbx_strand_id
1 'polypeptide(L)'
;MSDAFTDVAKMKKIKEDIKAHEGQIVEMTLENGRKRQKSKQGRLIEVYPSLFIVEYSNEGGQPGEISNTYVESYTYSDILTEKNLIRYFDE
;
A
#
# COMPACT_ATOMS: atom_id res chain seq x y z
N MET A 1 12.06 -8.45 -19.61
CA MET A 1 12.96 -7.41 -19.06
C MET A 1 12.26 -6.08 -19.25
N SER A 2 11.97 -5.34 -18.17
CA SER A 2 11.57 -3.93 -18.29
C SER A 2 12.77 -3.14 -18.84
N ASP A 3 12.51 -2.21 -19.75
CA ASP A 3 13.52 -1.24 -20.18
C ASP A 3 13.58 -0.13 -19.13
N ALA A 4 14.77 0.40 -18.81
CA ALA A 4 14.96 1.39 -17.76
C ALA A 4 14.06 2.63 -17.92
N PHE A 5 13.74 3.00 -19.17
CA PHE A 5 12.79 4.07 -19.48
C PHE A 5 11.37 3.77 -19.03
N THR A 6 10.96 2.50 -19.07
CA THR A 6 9.63 2.09 -18.60
C THR A 6 9.52 2.16 -17.07
N ASP A 7 10.61 1.91 -16.35
CA ASP A 7 10.60 1.96 -14.88
C ASP A 7 10.57 3.40 -14.36
N VAL A 8 11.18 4.37 -15.06
CA VAL A 8 11.05 5.80 -14.73
C VAL A 8 9.60 6.28 -14.88
N ALA A 9 8.95 5.91 -15.98
CA ALA A 9 7.54 6.26 -16.21
C ALA A 9 6.61 5.61 -15.17
N LYS A 10 6.84 4.33 -14.85
CA LYS A 10 6.11 3.63 -13.78
C LYS A 10 6.31 4.29 -12.42
N MET A 11 7.55 4.60 -12.05
CA MET A 11 7.86 5.26 -10.78
C MET A 11 7.16 6.61 -10.65
N LYS A 12 7.16 7.41 -11.72
CA LYS A 12 6.42 8.68 -11.75
C LYS A 12 4.93 8.45 -11.51
N LYS A 13 4.32 7.50 -12.22
CA LYS A 13 2.91 7.16 -12.07
C LYS A 13 2.56 6.67 -10.67
N ILE A 14 3.37 5.77 -10.10
CA ILE A 14 3.17 5.26 -8.73
C ILE A 14 3.15 6.43 -7.73
N LYS A 15 4.07 7.39 -7.84
CA LYS A 15 4.10 8.56 -6.96
C LYS A 15 2.87 9.46 -7.13
N GLU A 16 2.43 9.69 -8.36
CA GLU A 16 1.24 10.49 -8.67
C GLU A 16 -0.03 9.82 -8.12
N ASP A 17 -0.19 8.52 -8.38
CA ASP A 17 -1.34 7.73 -7.92
C ASP A 17 -1.41 7.70 -6.38
N ILE A 18 -0.30 7.40 -5.69
CA ILE A 18 -0.28 7.39 -4.21
C ILE A 18 -0.65 8.76 -3.63
N LYS A 19 -0.09 9.84 -4.20
CA LYS A 19 -0.40 11.20 -3.75
C LYS A 19 -1.87 11.57 -3.98
N ALA A 20 -2.46 11.13 -5.08
CA ALA A 20 -3.86 11.41 -5.40
C ALA A 20 -4.84 10.70 -4.45
N HIS A 21 -4.44 9.59 -3.83
CA HIS A 21 -5.27 8.79 -2.93
C HIS A 21 -4.92 9.02 -1.43
N GLU A 22 -4.18 10.08 -1.11
CA GLU A 22 -3.89 10.44 0.28
C GLU A 22 -5.19 10.68 1.06
N GLY A 23 -5.31 10.02 2.21
CA GLY A 23 -6.49 10.02 3.07
C GLY A 23 -7.54 8.97 2.73
N GLN A 24 -7.42 8.23 1.63
CA GLN A 24 -8.37 7.20 1.18
C GLN A 24 -7.97 5.79 1.64
N ILE A 25 -8.90 4.84 1.51
CA ILE A 25 -8.64 3.42 1.78
C ILE A 25 -7.89 2.81 0.59
N VAL A 26 -6.87 2.01 0.91
CA VAL A 26 -6.08 1.23 -0.04
C VAL A 26 -5.98 -0.22 0.43
N GLU A 27 -5.90 -1.15 -0.51
CA GLU A 27 -5.61 -2.54 -0.23
C GLU A 27 -4.14 -2.85 -0.54
N MET A 28 -3.41 -3.32 0.46
CA MET A 28 -2.01 -3.69 0.38
C MET A 28 -1.89 -5.21 0.42
N THR A 29 -1.15 -5.79 -0.53
CA THR A 29 -0.89 -7.23 -0.60
C THR A 29 0.61 -7.50 -0.60
N LEU A 30 1.07 -8.30 0.36
CA LEU A 30 2.46 -8.80 0.39
C LEU A 30 2.62 -9.93 -0.64
N GLU A 31 3.54 -9.74 -1.59
CA GLU A 31 3.78 -10.71 -2.66
C GLU A 31 4.79 -11.78 -2.22
N ASN A 32 4.33 -12.71 -1.37
CA ASN A 32 5.12 -13.86 -0.90
C ASN A 32 4.75 -15.17 -1.66
N GLY A 33 4.24 -15.05 -2.89
CA GLY A 33 3.79 -16.15 -3.75
C GLY A 33 2.29 -16.49 -3.66
N ARG A 34 1.78 -17.19 -4.67
CA ARG A 34 0.33 -17.41 -4.96
C ARG A 34 -0.52 -17.97 -3.81
N LYS A 35 0.06 -18.64 -2.81
CA LYS A 35 -0.66 -19.29 -1.70
C LYS A 35 -0.54 -18.54 -0.36
N ARG A 36 0.23 -17.45 -0.31
CA ARG A 36 0.53 -16.68 0.93
C ARG A 36 0.21 -15.18 0.79
N GLN A 37 -0.60 -14.81 -0.20
CA GLN A 37 -1.11 -13.45 -0.32
C GLN A 37 -2.07 -13.17 0.85
N LYS A 38 -1.61 -12.37 1.81
CA LYS A 38 -2.48 -11.73 2.80
C LYS A 38 -2.68 -10.29 2.32
N SER A 39 -3.89 -9.98 1.87
CA SER A 39 -4.28 -8.60 1.64
C SER A 39 -4.75 -7.98 2.95
N LYS A 40 -4.51 -6.68 3.10
CA LYS A 40 -4.97 -5.86 4.22
C LYS A 40 -5.50 -4.56 3.67
N GLN A 41 -6.66 -4.13 4.16
CA GLN A 41 -7.17 -2.80 3.86
C GLN A 41 -6.73 -1.84 4.95
N GLY A 42 -6.19 -0.70 4.55
CA GLY A 42 -5.74 0.35 5.46
C GLY A 42 -5.97 1.72 4.85
N ARG A 43 -5.85 2.76 5.67
CA ARG A 43 -5.96 4.15 5.24
C ARG A 43 -4.59 4.70 4.91
N LEU A 44 -4.42 5.26 3.71
CA LEU A 44 -3.21 5.97 3.34
C LEU A 44 -3.18 7.31 4.08
N ILE A 45 -2.42 7.43 5.17
CA ILE A 45 -2.52 8.59 6.09
C ILE A 45 -1.49 9.69 5.81
N GLU A 46 -0.32 9.35 5.28
CA GLU A 46 0.77 10.31 5.06
C GLU A 46 1.56 9.93 3.79
N VAL A 47 1.85 10.92 2.94
CA VAL A 47 2.66 10.73 1.73
C VAL A 47 3.90 11.64 1.74
N TYR A 48 5.09 11.03 1.77
CA TYR A 48 6.38 11.71 1.77
C TYR A 48 7.13 11.50 0.44
N PRO A 49 8.18 12.31 0.14
CA PRO A 49 8.94 12.16 -1.10
C PRO A 49 9.59 10.78 -1.33
N SER A 50 9.88 10.06 -0.24
CA SER A 50 10.62 8.78 -0.26
C SER A 50 9.79 7.56 0.17
N LEU A 51 8.69 7.75 0.90
CA LEU A 51 7.85 6.69 1.44
C LEU A 51 6.43 7.19 1.67
N PHE A 52 5.52 6.29 1.99
CA PHE A 52 4.17 6.60 2.44
C PHE A 52 3.79 5.70 3.63
N ILE A 53 2.79 6.12 4.40
CA ILE A 53 2.35 5.43 5.62
C ILE A 53 0.90 5.01 5.48
N VAL A 54 0.63 3.75 5.76
CA VAL A 54 -0.73 3.18 5.80
C VAL A 54 -1.05 2.80 7.24
N GLU A 55 -2.18 3.29 7.73
CA GLU A 55 -2.77 2.89 9.00
C GLU A 55 -3.69 1.70 8.80
N TYR A 56 -3.53 0.66 9.61
CA TYR A 56 -4.40 -0.50 9.64
C TYR A 56 -5.14 -0.55 10.96
N SER A 57 -6.45 -0.82 10.88
CA SER A 57 -7.26 -1.20 12.04
C SER A 57 -7.43 -2.71 12.00
N ASN A 58 -7.03 -3.39 13.07
CA ASN A 58 -7.46 -4.76 13.30
C ASN A 58 -8.73 -4.70 14.14
N GLU A 59 -9.88 -4.70 13.47
CA GLU A 59 -11.16 -4.89 14.16
C GLU A 59 -11.17 -6.32 14.68
N GLY A 60 -11.03 -6.46 16.00
CA GLY A 60 -11.17 -7.75 16.66
C GLY A 60 -12.52 -8.35 16.28
N GLY A 61 -12.50 -9.60 15.78
CA GLY A 61 -13.68 -10.26 15.23
C GLY A 61 -14.75 -10.59 16.28
N GLN A 62 -14.50 -10.26 17.56
CA GLN A 62 -15.38 -10.52 18.68
C GLN A 62 -15.73 -9.23 19.47
N PRO A 63 -16.99 -9.07 19.93
CA PRO A 63 -17.37 -7.98 20.80
C PRO A 63 -16.53 -7.98 22.09
N GLY A 64 -15.74 -6.92 22.31
CA GLY A 64 -14.87 -6.77 23.47
C GLY A 64 -13.37 -6.98 23.21
N GLU A 65 -12.97 -7.37 22.00
CA GLU A 65 -11.57 -7.31 21.58
C GLU A 65 -11.12 -5.85 21.36
N ILE A 66 -9.92 -5.52 21.86
CA ILE A 66 -9.33 -4.19 21.71
C ILE A 66 -8.99 -4.00 20.24
N SER A 67 -9.53 -2.94 19.62
CA SER A 67 -9.11 -2.50 18.30
C SER A 67 -7.66 -2.05 18.37
N ASN A 68 -6.77 -2.82 17.74
CA ASN A 68 -5.37 -2.44 17.65
C ASN A 68 -5.16 -1.76 16.30
N THR A 69 -4.86 -0.48 16.36
CA THR A 69 -4.39 0.31 15.23
C THR A 69 -2.88 0.27 15.19
N TYR A 70 -2.31 0.00 14.03
CA TYR A 70 -0.88 0.07 13.79
C TYR A 70 -0.61 0.68 12.42
N VAL A 71 0.57 1.28 12.27
CA VAL A 71 1.00 1.90 11.01
C VAL A 71 2.14 1.09 10.41
N GLU A 72 2.13 0.92 9.09
CA GLU A 72 3.28 0.42 8.34
C GLU A 72 3.71 1.48 7.32
N SER A 73 5.02 1.59 7.09
CA SER A 73 5.57 2.46 6.05
C SER A 73 6.06 1.62 4.88
N TYR A 74 5.89 2.15 3.67
CA TYR A 74 6.27 1.50 2.42
C TYR A 74 7.02 2.48 1.54
N THR A 75 7.99 1.97 0.78
CA THR A 75 8.70 2.77 -0.21
C THR A 75 8.06 2.61 -1.58
N TYR A 76 8.20 3.62 -2.44
CA TYR A 76 7.77 3.51 -3.84
C TYR A 76 8.49 2.39 -4.60
N SER A 77 9.71 2.06 -4.18
CA SER A 77 10.48 0.94 -4.73
C SER A 77 9.82 -0.40 -4.42
N ASP A 78 9.21 -0.58 -3.24
CA ASP A 78 8.50 -1.81 -2.90
C ASP A 78 7.31 -2.07 -3.83
N ILE A 79 6.66 -1.01 -4.32
CA ILE A 79 5.58 -1.09 -5.31
C ILE A 79 6.15 -1.32 -6.71
N LEU A 80 7.19 -0.58 -7.08
CA LEU A 80 7.83 -0.69 -8.39
C LEU A 80 8.38 -2.10 -8.66
N THR A 81 8.94 -2.75 -7.64
CA THR A 81 9.51 -4.10 -7.73
C THR A 81 8.52 -5.21 -7.40
N GLU A 82 7.24 -4.88 -7.24
CA GLU A 82 6.15 -5.84 -6.96
C GLU A 82 6.39 -6.65 -5.67
N LYS A 83 7.18 -6.14 -4.72
CA LYS A 83 7.30 -6.73 -3.39
C LYS A 83 6.01 -6.56 -2.59
N ASN A 84 5.36 -5.40 -2.77
CA ASN A 84 4.02 -5.12 -2.29
C ASN A 84 3.18 -4.64 -3.46
N LEU A 85 1.95 -5.15 -3.54
CA LEU A 85 0.94 -4.66 -4.48
C LEU A 85 0.02 -3.69 -3.74
N ILE A 86 -0.30 -2.58 -4.38
CA ILE A 86 -1.27 -1.60 -3.91
C ILE A 86 -2.45 -1.55 -4.87
N ARG A 87 -3.66 -1.57 -4.31
CA ARG A 87 -4.90 -1.35 -5.03
C ARG A 87 -5.64 -0.17 -4.42
N TYR A 88 -6.01 0.77 -5.27
CA TYR A 88 -6.85 1.90 -4.91
C TYR A 88 -8.32 1.51 -5.14
N PHE A 89 -9.21 1.96 -4.25
CA PHE A 89 -10.65 1.83 -4.44
C PHE A 89 -11.13 3.12 -5.10
N ASP A 90 -11.79 3.00 -6.26
CA ASP A 90 -12.42 4.15 -6.92
C ASP A 90 -13.53 4.74 -6.01
N GLU A 91 -13.72 6.06 -6.06
CA GLU A 91 -14.91 6.73 -5.49
C GLU A 91 -16.19 6.42 -6.29
#